data_AF-A0A177N722-F1
#
_entry.id   AF-A0A177N722-F1
#
_cell.length_a   1.000
_cell.length_b   1.000
_cell.length_c   1.000
_cell.angle_alpha   90.00
_cell.angle_beta   90.00
_cell.angle_gamma   90.00
#
_symmetry.space_group_name_H-M   'P 1'
#
loop_
_entity.id
_entity.type
_entity.pdbx_description
1 polymer ?
#
loop_
_entity_poly.entity_id
_entity_poly.type
_entity_poly.pdbx_seq_one_letter_code
_entity_poly.pdbx_strand_id
1 'polypeptide(L)'
;MCFSANMSLGLGVAGLVASSVTFLDKDETFWVRLARAYAIFHFSLMEFIQYFAYPVADQCGYGTNLLLSELSSVHISLQAFAIMPALATYSTDPGALRKAFFVGSSLSGLFLIFTRLPNDWQLFGIDPNFIGRMQSCLFMGIYHIGYAISSAFGLLVTHGSLFALALSGFVWKNNWRIGTYHCFGALMTLFVPQWLFGVSTGEAAAMYCFYSIPITASFMPWFKKVFIGRVADAADGVPARQQS
;
A
#
# COMPACT_ATOMS: atom_id res chain seq x y z
N MET A 1 -8.06 13.66 -18.68
CA MET A 1 -7.69 12.92 -17.45
C MET A 1 -8.36 11.57 -17.50
N CYS A 2 -7.62 10.49 -17.31
CA CYS A 2 -8.19 9.13 -17.27
C CYS A 2 -8.76 8.79 -15.88
N PHE A 3 -8.37 9.55 -14.87
CA PHE A 3 -8.87 9.46 -13.51
C PHE A 3 -9.57 10.78 -13.13
N SER A 4 -10.59 10.70 -12.27
CA SER A 4 -11.37 11.87 -11.85
C SER A 4 -11.74 11.80 -10.38
N ALA A 5 -12.12 12.94 -9.81
CA ALA A 5 -12.64 13.02 -8.44
C ALA A 5 -13.79 12.01 -8.22
N ASN A 6 -14.74 11.93 -9.16
CA ASN A 6 -15.87 11.00 -9.04
C ASN A 6 -15.44 9.53 -9.04
N MET A 7 -14.38 9.18 -9.78
CA MET A 7 -13.84 7.82 -9.75
C MET A 7 -13.20 7.51 -8.40
N SER A 8 -12.40 8.43 -7.84
CA SER A 8 -11.84 8.27 -6.50
C SER A 8 -12.94 8.19 -5.44
N LEU A 9 -14.00 9.00 -5.53
CA LEU A 9 -15.15 8.88 -4.61
C LEU A 9 -15.82 7.50 -4.73
N GLY A 10 -16.09 7.04 -5.96
CA GLY A 10 -16.73 5.76 -6.21
C GLY A 10 -15.92 4.58 -5.68
N LEU A 11 -14.61 4.60 -5.92
CA LEU A 11 -13.68 3.58 -5.40
C LEU A 11 -13.49 3.65 -3.89
N GLY A 12 -13.42 4.85 -3.32
CA GLY A 12 -13.40 5.06 -1.87
C GLY A 12 -14.63 4.43 -1.22
N VAL A 13 -15.83 4.70 -1.74
CA VAL A 13 -17.08 4.10 -1.24
C VAL A 13 -17.08 2.58 -1.43
N ALA A 14 -16.70 2.08 -2.60
CA ALA A 14 -16.64 0.64 -2.87
C ALA A 14 -15.67 -0.08 -1.92
N GLY A 15 -14.48 0.49 -1.68
CA GLY A 15 -13.51 -0.02 -0.73
C GLY A 15 -14.01 0.02 0.72
N LEU A 16 -14.75 1.06 1.12
CA LEU A 16 -15.36 1.14 2.45
C LEU A 16 -16.40 0.03 2.66
N VAL A 17 -17.24 -0.23 1.65
CA VAL A 17 -18.19 -1.35 1.67
C VAL A 17 -17.45 -2.69 1.73
N ALA A 18 -16.43 -2.88 0.89
CA ALA A 18 -15.62 -4.10 0.87
C ALA A 18 -14.93 -4.38 2.22
N SER A 19 -14.39 -3.34 2.85
CA SER A 19 -13.81 -3.42 4.20
C SER A 19 -14.87 -3.83 5.24
N SER A 20 -16.04 -3.20 5.19
CA SER A 20 -17.15 -3.49 6.11
C SER A 20 -17.62 -4.94 5.99
N VAL A 21 -17.82 -5.42 4.76
CA VAL A 21 -18.17 -6.83 4.48
C VAL A 21 -17.08 -7.77 5.01
N THR A 22 -15.81 -7.44 4.78
CA THR A 22 -14.66 -8.23 5.26
C THR A 22 -14.61 -8.29 6.78
N PHE A 23 -14.89 -7.18 7.47
CA PHE A 23 -14.91 -7.14 8.94
C PHE A 23 -16.09 -7.91 9.56
N LEU A 24 -17.22 -7.94 8.87
CA LEU A 24 -18.43 -8.65 9.31
C LEU A 24 -18.37 -10.17 9.06
N ASP A 25 -17.38 -10.65 8.32
CA ASP A 25 -17.17 -12.08 8.11
C ASP A 25 -16.89 -12.80 9.45
N LYS A 26 -17.73 -13.82 9.75
CA LYS A 26 -17.65 -14.60 10.99
C LYS A 26 -16.92 -15.92 10.81
N ASP A 27 -16.54 -16.28 9.59
CA ASP A 27 -15.81 -17.52 9.30
C ASP A 27 -14.31 -17.43 9.66
N GLU A 28 -13.83 -16.22 9.97
CA GLU A 28 -12.45 -15.93 10.35
C GLU A 28 -12.32 -15.48 11.81
N THR A 29 -11.12 -15.68 12.36
CA THR A 29 -10.79 -15.10 13.67
C THR A 29 -10.83 -13.57 13.61
N PHE A 30 -11.16 -12.95 14.75
CA PHE A 30 -11.30 -11.49 14.86
C PHE A 30 -10.08 -10.73 14.32
N TRP A 31 -8.87 -11.17 14.66
CA TRP A 31 -7.64 -10.48 14.25
C TRP A 31 -7.34 -10.61 12.76
N VAL A 32 -7.70 -11.75 12.15
CA VAL A 32 -7.53 -11.96 10.70
C VAL A 32 -8.46 -11.04 9.91
N ARG A 33 -9.76 -11.02 10.26
CA ARG A 33 -10.72 -10.15 9.57
C ARG A 33 -10.44 -8.67 9.81
N LEU A 34 -9.98 -8.29 11.01
CA LEU A 34 -9.58 -6.92 11.32
C LEU A 34 -8.39 -6.48 10.46
N ALA A 35 -7.33 -7.31 10.36
CA ALA A 35 -6.16 -6.98 9.57
C ALA A 35 -6.50 -6.79 8.08
N ARG A 36 -7.29 -7.71 7.51
CA ARG A 36 -7.73 -7.64 6.11
C ARG A 36 -8.65 -6.44 5.85
N ALA A 37 -9.65 -6.23 6.70
CA ALA A 37 -10.57 -5.09 6.57
C ALA A 37 -9.83 -3.75 6.71
N TYR A 38 -8.90 -3.66 7.66
CA TYR A 38 -8.09 -2.46 7.85
C TYR A 38 -7.24 -2.14 6.62
N ALA A 39 -6.63 -3.14 5.97
CA ALA A 39 -5.89 -2.91 4.73
C ALA A 39 -6.77 -2.35 3.62
N ILE A 40 -7.97 -2.92 3.40
CA ILE A 40 -8.92 -2.42 2.39
C ILE A 40 -9.37 -1.00 2.74
N PHE A 41 -9.72 -0.75 4.00
CA PHE A 41 -10.13 0.57 4.48
C PHE A 41 -9.02 1.61 4.31
N HIS A 42 -7.77 1.23 4.60
CA HIS A 42 -6.62 2.11 4.43
C HIS A 42 -6.54 2.60 2.98
N PHE A 43 -6.56 1.70 2.00
CA PHE A 43 -6.52 2.13 0.59
C PHE A 43 -7.75 2.94 0.15
N SER A 44 -8.94 2.59 0.64
CA SER A 44 -10.16 3.40 0.46
C SER A 44 -10.01 4.82 1.02
N LEU A 45 -9.34 4.99 2.16
CA LEU A 45 -9.07 6.28 2.75
C LEU A 45 -8.22 7.17 1.84
N MET A 46 -7.25 6.59 1.10
CA MET A 46 -6.45 7.36 0.16
C MET A 46 -7.34 7.95 -0.93
N GLU A 47 -8.23 7.16 -1.53
CA GLU A 47 -9.16 7.64 -2.56
C GLU A 47 -10.06 8.78 -2.07
N PHE A 48 -10.49 8.75 -0.81
CA PHE A 48 -11.21 9.89 -0.22
C PHE A 48 -10.31 11.14 -0.11
N ILE A 49 -9.06 10.99 0.31
CA ILE A 49 -8.10 12.11 0.33
C ILE A 49 -7.92 12.65 -1.10
N GLN A 50 -7.76 11.79 -2.09
CA GLN A 50 -7.63 12.17 -3.49
C GLN A 50 -8.87 12.91 -4.02
N TYR A 51 -10.08 12.44 -3.69
CA TYR A 51 -11.33 13.10 -4.06
C TYR A 51 -11.34 14.57 -3.61
N PHE A 52 -10.96 14.83 -2.35
CA PHE A 52 -10.85 16.19 -1.82
C PHE A 52 -9.63 16.95 -2.33
N ALA A 53 -8.60 16.26 -2.83
CA ALA A 53 -7.40 16.87 -3.40
C ALA A 53 -7.66 17.47 -4.79
N TYR A 54 -8.48 16.84 -5.64
CA TYR A 54 -8.71 17.31 -7.02
C TYR A 54 -9.09 18.81 -7.12
N PRO A 55 -10.02 19.36 -6.31
CA PRO A 55 -10.40 20.77 -6.39
C PRO A 55 -9.30 21.76 -5.97
N VAL A 56 -8.31 21.30 -5.20
CA VAL A 56 -7.24 22.14 -4.64
C VAL A 56 -5.85 21.76 -5.16
N ALA A 57 -5.77 20.86 -6.13
CA ALA A 57 -4.52 20.47 -6.74
C ALA A 57 -3.84 21.68 -7.41
N ASP A 58 -2.50 21.68 -7.42
CA ASP A 58 -1.63 22.78 -7.86
C ASP A 58 -1.66 24.04 -6.97
N GLN A 59 -2.50 24.07 -5.93
CA GLN A 59 -2.56 25.18 -4.98
C GLN A 59 -1.65 24.92 -3.77
N CYS A 60 -0.35 24.66 -3.99
CA CYS A 60 0.58 24.23 -2.94
C CYS A 60 0.67 25.18 -1.73
N GLY A 61 0.40 26.48 -1.91
CA GLY A 61 0.37 27.46 -0.81
C GLY A 61 -0.97 27.54 -0.06
N TYR A 62 -2.00 26.82 -0.51
CA TYR A 62 -3.32 26.85 0.08
C TYR A 62 -3.42 25.84 1.23
N GLY A 63 -3.96 26.29 2.38
CA GLY A 63 -4.00 25.49 3.61
C GLY A 63 -4.68 24.13 3.44
N THR A 64 -5.70 24.03 2.57
CA THR A 64 -6.36 22.75 2.28
C THR A 64 -5.47 21.79 1.49
N ASN A 65 -4.70 22.27 0.51
CA ASN A 65 -3.76 21.42 -0.23
C ASN A 65 -2.65 20.91 0.72
N LEU A 66 -2.11 21.81 1.56
CA LEU A 66 -1.11 21.44 2.56
C LEU A 66 -1.65 20.37 3.52
N LEU A 67 -2.85 20.56 4.06
CA LEU A 67 -3.49 19.58 4.94
C LEU A 67 -3.65 18.21 4.25
N LEU A 68 -4.17 18.19 3.01
CA LEU A 68 -4.37 16.95 2.28
C LEU A 68 -3.04 16.30 1.87
N SER A 69 -1.99 17.09 1.62
CA SER A 69 -0.65 16.59 1.35
C SER A 69 -0.06 15.93 2.61
N GLU A 70 -0.23 16.53 3.77
CA GLU A 70 0.17 15.95 5.06
C GLU A 70 -0.62 14.68 5.39
N LEU A 71 -1.94 14.66 5.14
CA LEU A 71 -2.75 13.45 5.28
C LEU A 71 -2.26 12.32 4.35
N SER A 72 -1.90 12.65 3.11
CA SER A 72 -1.32 11.70 2.16
C SER A 72 0.03 11.16 2.64
N SER A 73 0.88 12.03 3.21
CA SER A 73 2.17 11.67 3.80
C SER A 73 2.02 10.71 4.99
N VAL A 74 1.08 11.01 5.91
CA VAL A 74 0.75 10.14 7.04
C VAL A 74 0.18 8.81 6.55
N HIS A 75 -0.70 8.83 5.55
CA HIS A 75 -1.28 7.64 4.95
C HIS A 75 -0.18 6.71 4.41
N ILE A 76 0.72 7.23 3.56
CA ILE A 76 1.84 6.45 2.99
C ILE A 76 2.77 5.93 4.10
N SER A 77 3.04 6.73 5.12
CA SER A 77 3.86 6.29 6.27
C SER A 77 3.22 5.11 7.01
N LEU A 78 1.89 5.04 7.08
CA LEU A 78 1.13 3.96 7.72
C LEU A 78 0.89 2.73 6.83
N GLN A 79 1.36 2.74 5.59
CA GLN A 79 1.06 1.69 4.61
C GLN A 79 1.63 0.33 5.00
N ALA A 80 2.83 0.30 5.60
CA ALA A 80 3.43 -0.95 6.08
C ALA A 80 2.60 -1.61 7.19
N PHE A 81 2.09 -0.81 8.12
CA PHE A 81 1.19 -1.28 9.16
C PHE A 81 -0.13 -1.84 8.61
N ALA A 82 -0.66 -1.27 7.52
CA ALA A 82 -1.88 -1.77 6.91
C ALA A 82 -1.68 -3.11 6.19
N ILE A 83 -0.64 -3.23 5.38
CA ILE A 83 -0.53 -4.31 4.38
C ILE A 83 0.18 -5.54 4.92
N MET A 84 1.25 -5.37 5.69
CA MET A 84 2.03 -6.50 6.17
C MET A 84 1.18 -7.47 7.01
N PRO A 85 0.35 -7.01 7.97
CA PRO A 85 -0.55 -7.90 8.71
C PRO A 85 -1.56 -8.59 7.81
N ALA A 86 -2.15 -7.88 6.84
CA ALA A 86 -3.12 -8.45 5.91
C ALA A 86 -2.51 -9.57 5.05
N LEU A 87 -1.31 -9.36 4.50
CA LEU A 87 -0.57 -10.38 3.75
C LEU A 87 -0.17 -11.58 4.61
N ALA A 88 0.17 -11.36 5.88
CA ALA A 88 0.52 -12.43 6.81
C ALA A 88 -0.65 -13.36 7.13
N THR A 89 -1.90 -12.93 6.94
CA THR A 89 -3.09 -13.75 7.22
C THR A 89 -3.24 -14.98 6.30
N TYR A 90 -2.51 -15.05 5.19
CA TYR A 90 -2.52 -16.21 4.28
C TYR A 90 -1.41 -17.22 4.59
N SER A 91 -0.50 -16.87 5.49
CA SER A 91 0.60 -17.71 5.95
C SER A 91 0.10 -18.96 6.67
N THR A 92 0.89 -20.02 6.59
CA THR A 92 0.69 -21.23 7.40
C THR A 92 1.35 -21.15 8.79
N ASP A 93 2.15 -20.11 9.06
CA ASP A 93 2.73 -19.85 10.39
C ASP A 93 1.71 -19.13 11.30
N PRO A 94 1.24 -19.73 12.41
CA PRO A 94 0.30 -19.09 13.33
C PRO A 94 0.86 -17.82 14.00
N GLY A 95 2.18 -17.66 14.05
CA GLY A 95 2.86 -16.47 14.57
C GLY A 95 3.02 -15.34 13.55
N ALA A 96 2.71 -15.57 12.27
CA ALA A 96 2.99 -14.60 11.19
C ALA A 96 2.28 -13.28 11.40
N LEU A 97 0.97 -13.29 11.73
CA LEU A 97 0.19 -12.07 11.93
C LEU A 97 0.76 -11.21 13.07
N ARG A 98 1.15 -11.84 14.19
CA ARG A 98 1.73 -11.14 15.34
C ARG A 98 3.09 -10.51 14.97
N LYS A 99 3.96 -11.25 14.28
CA LYS A 99 5.24 -10.74 13.80
C LYS A 99 5.04 -9.58 12.82
N ALA A 100 4.13 -9.75 11.87
CA ALA A 100 3.79 -8.73 10.87
C ALA A 100 3.24 -7.45 11.50
N PHE A 101 2.41 -7.58 12.54
CA PHE A 101 1.93 -6.42 13.31
C PHE A 101 3.08 -5.63 13.92
N PHE A 102 4.02 -6.29 14.62
CA PHE A 102 5.15 -5.58 15.21
C PHE A 102 6.07 -4.97 14.17
N VAL A 103 6.46 -5.72 13.15
CA VAL A 103 7.36 -5.22 12.09
C VAL A 103 6.71 -4.07 11.32
N GLY A 104 5.43 -4.22 10.93
CA GLY A 104 4.68 -3.18 10.23
C GLY A 104 4.50 -1.92 11.07
N SER A 105 4.17 -2.07 12.37
CA SER A 105 4.04 -0.94 13.31
C SER A 105 5.36 -0.21 13.51
N SER A 106 6.46 -0.94 13.68
CA SER A 106 7.79 -0.36 13.83
C SER A 106 8.22 0.38 12.57
N LEU A 107 8.02 -0.21 11.39
CA LEU A 107 8.38 0.42 10.12
C LEU A 107 7.55 1.68 9.86
N SER A 108 6.24 1.62 10.06
CA SER A 108 5.37 2.79 9.92
C SER A 108 5.66 3.87 10.97
N GLY A 109 5.97 3.48 12.21
CA GLY A 109 6.39 4.41 13.25
C GLY A 109 7.67 5.17 12.88
N LEU A 110 8.65 4.46 12.31
CA LEU A 110 9.87 5.09 11.79
C LEU A 110 9.56 6.08 10.65
N PHE A 111 8.72 5.70 9.70
CA PHE A 111 8.35 6.60 8.59
C PHE A 111 7.65 7.86 9.08
N LEU A 112 6.75 7.74 10.06
CA LEU A 112 6.10 8.90 10.69
C LEU A 112 7.09 9.82 11.42
N ILE A 113 8.15 9.26 12.02
CA ILE A 113 9.22 10.08 12.59
C ILE A 113 9.96 10.82 11.47
N PHE A 114 10.27 10.13 10.38
CA PHE A 114 11.02 10.71 9.26
C PHE A 114 10.28 11.86 8.56
N THR A 115 8.95 11.82 8.48
CA THR A 115 8.15 12.95 7.94
C THR A 115 8.18 14.19 8.84
N ARG A 116 8.66 14.08 10.08
CA ARG A 116 8.79 15.20 11.02
C ARG A 116 10.24 15.64 11.25
N LEU A 117 11.21 14.90 10.73
CA LEU A 117 12.62 15.27 10.78
C LEU A 117 12.98 16.26 9.66
N PRO A 118 14.10 16.99 9.80
CA PRO A 118 14.56 17.91 8.77
C PRO A 118 14.74 17.23 7.41
N ASN A 119 14.06 17.75 6.40
CA ASN A 119 13.92 17.10 5.09
C ASN A 119 15.23 17.12 4.29
N ASP A 120 16.21 17.93 4.72
CA ASP A 120 17.57 17.95 4.21
C ASP A 120 18.41 16.73 4.65
N TRP A 121 17.94 15.98 5.65
CA TRP A 121 18.59 14.75 6.11
C TRP A 121 18.28 13.60 5.15
N GLN A 122 19.07 13.47 4.08
CA GLN A 122 18.95 12.40 3.10
C GLN A 122 20.12 11.43 3.17
N LEU A 123 19.85 10.14 2.93
CA LEU A 123 20.89 9.12 2.86
C LEU A 123 21.61 9.21 1.51
N PHE A 124 22.92 8.98 1.53
CA PHE A 124 23.76 8.80 0.34
C PHE A 124 23.82 10.00 -0.63
N GLY A 125 23.30 11.17 -0.25
CA GLY A 125 23.30 12.37 -1.10
C GLY A 125 22.48 12.20 -2.40
N ILE A 126 21.60 11.21 -2.47
CA ILE A 126 20.73 10.97 -3.62
C ILE A 126 19.44 11.74 -3.39
N ASP A 127 19.10 12.65 -4.31
CA ASP A 127 17.82 13.34 -4.27
C ASP A 127 16.69 12.35 -4.59
N PRO A 128 15.72 12.17 -3.68
CA PRO A 128 14.65 11.21 -3.91
C PRO A 128 13.57 11.78 -4.85
N ASN A 129 12.99 10.91 -5.68
CA ASN A 129 12.11 11.30 -6.79
C ASN A 129 10.72 11.80 -6.37
N PHE A 130 10.13 11.31 -5.27
CA PHE A 130 8.77 11.71 -4.85
C PHE A 130 8.55 11.90 -3.34
N ILE A 131 9.38 11.32 -2.47
CA ILE A 131 9.39 11.55 -1.01
C ILE A 131 10.74 12.13 -0.63
N GLY A 132 10.85 13.34 -0.08
CA GLY A 132 12.16 13.90 0.31
C GLY A 132 12.24 15.41 0.52
N ARG A 133 13.20 16.06 -0.16
CA ARG A 133 13.52 17.50 -0.03
C ARG A 133 12.49 18.45 -0.66
N MET A 134 11.29 17.96 -0.97
CA MET A 134 10.26 18.73 -1.67
C MET A 134 9.33 19.43 -0.70
N GLN A 135 8.70 20.51 -1.14
CA GLN A 135 7.54 21.03 -0.42
C GLN A 135 6.37 20.07 -0.63
N SER A 136 5.72 19.66 0.47
CA SER A 136 4.53 18.80 0.42
C SER A 136 3.46 19.49 -0.44
N CYS A 137 3.11 18.90 -1.58
CA CYS A 137 2.08 19.41 -2.46
C CYS A 137 1.39 18.32 -3.28
N LEU A 138 0.07 18.43 -3.37
CA LEU A 138 -0.76 17.70 -4.32
C LEU A 138 -0.88 18.52 -5.61
N PHE A 139 -0.46 17.95 -6.73
CA PHE A 139 -0.44 18.63 -8.02
C PHE A 139 -1.23 17.84 -9.07
N MET A 140 -1.65 18.48 -10.15
CA MET A 140 -2.26 17.78 -11.28
C MET A 140 -1.18 17.18 -12.17
N GLY A 141 -1.17 15.86 -12.27
CA GLY A 141 -0.39 15.14 -13.27
C GLY A 141 -1.08 15.09 -14.63
N ILE A 142 -0.54 14.28 -15.53
CA ILE A 142 -1.00 14.17 -16.92
C ILE A 142 -2.38 13.48 -16.99
N TYR A 143 -2.54 12.41 -16.21
CA TYR A 143 -3.72 11.54 -16.21
C TYR A 143 -4.42 11.51 -14.85
N HIS A 144 -3.69 11.72 -13.76
CA HIS A 144 -4.15 11.65 -12.38
C HIS A 144 -3.43 12.71 -11.50
N ILE A 145 -3.88 12.90 -10.25
CA ILE A 145 -3.14 13.73 -9.30
C ILE A 145 -1.77 13.12 -9.01
N GLY A 146 -0.79 13.94 -8.69
CA GLY A 146 0.54 13.53 -8.26
C GLY A 146 0.88 14.06 -6.88
N TYR A 147 1.81 13.36 -6.22
CA TYR A 147 2.32 13.73 -4.91
C TYR A 147 3.76 14.24 -4.99
N ALA A 148 3.99 15.38 -4.36
CA ALA A 148 5.30 15.75 -3.84
C ALA A 148 5.22 15.65 -2.32
N ILE A 149 6.00 14.77 -1.71
CA ILE A 149 5.94 14.53 -0.26
C ILE A 149 7.26 14.92 0.36
N SER A 150 7.18 15.68 1.45
CA SER A 150 8.33 16.02 2.25
C SER A 150 8.66 14.92 3.28
N SER A 151 9.92 14.48 3.36
CA SER A 151 10.39 13.58 4.42
C SER A 151 11.91 13.52 4.52
N ALA A 152 12.46 13.36 5.72
CA ALA A 152 13.84 12.89 5.88
C ALA A 152 13.97 11.45 5.37
N PHE A 153 15.17 11.05 4.95
CA PHE A 153 15.46 9.69 4.48
C PHE A 153 14.44 9.17 3.44
N GLY A 154 14.07 10.03 2.49
CA GLY A 154 12.95 9.79 1.59
C GLY A 154 13.10 8.53 0.73
N LEU A 155 14.33 8.15 0.38
CA LEU A 155 14.62 6.87 -0.27
C LEU A 155 14.27 5.68 0.62
N LEU A 156 14.56 5.74 1.92
CA LEU A 156 14.23 4.66 2.85
C LEU A 156 12.73 4.50 3.01
N VAL A 157 11.99 5.61 3.12
CA VAL A 157 10.51 5.61 3.17
C VAL A 157 9.94 5.02 1.88
N THR A 158 10.45 5.45 0.73
CA THR A 158 10.02 4.97 -0.59
C THR A 158 10.22 3.46 -0.74
N HIS A 159 11.45 2.97 -0.55
CA HIS A 159 11.78 1.57 -0.76
C HIS A 159 11.21 0.67 0.33
N GLY A 160 11.13 1.17 1.56
CA GLY A 160 10.51 0.42 2.65
C GLY A 160 9.00 0.28 2.49
N SER A 161 8.32 1.31 1.96
CA SER A 161 6.91 1.21 1.57
C SER A 161 6.74 0.21 0.42
N LEU A 162 7.56 0.30 -0.63
CA LEU A 162 7.55 -0.67 -1.74
C LEU A 162 7.84 -2.11 -1.27
N PHE A 163 8.75 -2.29 -0.32
CA PHE A 163 9.00 -3.60 0.30
C PHE A 163 7.73 -4.11 0.99
N ALA A 164 7.09 -3.29 1.82
CA ALA A 164 5.87 -3.68 2.51
C ALA A 164 4.76 -4.09 1.53
N LEU A 165 4.66 -3.39 0.40
CA LEU A 165 3.68 -3.60 -0.66
C LEU A 165 3.97 -4.86 -1.50
N ALA A 166 5.16 -4.92 -2.10
CA ALA A 166 5.48 -5.88 -3.15
C ALA A 166 6.14 -7.15 -2.62
N LEU A 167 6.94 -7.05 -1.55
CA LEU A 167 7.85 -8.12 -1.15
C LEU A 167 7.49 -8.76 0.20
N SER A 168 6.79 -8.05 1.08
CA SER A 168 6.50 -8.55 2.43
C SER A 168 5.66 -9.83 2.42
N GLY A 169 4.87 -10.06 1.36
CA GLY A 169 4.13 -11.31 1.17
C GLY A 169 5.03 -12.55 1.20
N PHE A 170 6.24 -12.48 0.63
CA PHE A 170 7.18 -13.61 0.57
C PHE A 170 7.92 -13.88 1.88
N VAL A 171 7.86 -12.95 2.84
CA VAL A 171 8.48 -13.12 4.16
C VAL A 171 7.78 -14.22 4.97
N TRP A 172 6.51 -14.49 4.66
CA TRP A 172 5.68 -15.41 5.44
C TRP A 172 5.65 -16.82 4.85
N LYS A 173 5.54 -17.83 5.73
CA LYS A 173 5.62 -19.26 5.36
C LYS A 173 4.48 -19.68 4.42
N ASN A 174 4.84 -20.27 3.28
CA ASN A 174 3.96 -20.79 2.23
C ASN A 174 3.05 -19.72 1.60
N ASN A 175 3.50 -18.47 1.59
CA ASN A 175 2.68 -17.33 1.20
C ASN A 175 2.94 -16.86 -0.25
N TRP A 176 3.51 -17.74 -1.08
CA TRP A 176 4.04 -17.41 -2.40
C TRP A 176 2.98 -16.91 -3.38
N ARG A 177 1.76 -17.46 -3.31
CA ARG A 177 0.66 -17.10 -4.23
C ARG A 177 0.23 -15.65 -4.05
N ILE A 178 -0.11 -15.27 -2.82
CA ILE A 178 -0.50 -13.88 -2.52
C ILE A 178 0.69 -12.94 -2.66
N GLY A 179 1.90 -13.38 -2.27
CA GLY A 179 3.12 -12.61 -2.46
C GLY A 179 3.37 -12.29 -3.92
N THR A 180 3.25 -13.27 -4.82
CA THR A 180 3.42 -13.06 -6.27
C THR A 180 2.35 -12.13 -6.83
N TYR A 181 1.09 -12.32 -6.43
CA TYR A 181 -0.02 -11.47 -6.86
C TYR A 181 0.19 -10.00 -6.47
N HIS A 182 0.55 -9.73 -5.22
CA HIS A 182 0.83 -8.36 -4.74
C HIS A 182 2.13 -7.79 -5.33
N CYS A 183 3.19 -8.59 -5.46
CA CYS A 183 4.43 -8.17 -6.10
C CYS A 183 4.19 -7.73 -7.54
N PHE A 184 3.57 -8.60 -8.34
CA PHE A 184 3.24 -8.28 -9.72
C PHE A 184 2.30 -7.07 -9.80
N GLY A 185 1.24 -7.04 -9.00
CA GLY A 185 0.32 -5.91 -8.93
C GLY A 185 1.04 -4.60 -8.64
N ALA A 186 1.87 -4.55 -7.60
CA ALA A 186 2.62 -3.36 -7.20
C ALA A 186 3.64 -2.92 -8.24
N LEU A 187 4.41 -3.84 -8.83
CA LEU A 187 5.38 -3.51 -9.86
C LEU A 187 4.68 -2.98 -11.13
N MET A 188 3.61 -3.66 -11.56
CA MET A 188 2.85 -3.26 -12.74
C MET A 188 2.21 -1.89 -12.56
N THR A 189 1.70 -1.58 -11.37
CA THR A 189 0.93 -0.34 -11.17
C THR A 189 1.80 0.84 -10.76
N LEU A 190 3.01 0.60 -10.24
CA LEU A 190 3.96 1.67 -9.93
C LEU A 190 4.89 2.00 -11.11
N PHE A 191 5.42 0.99 -11.82
CA PHE A 191 6.46 1.23 -12.83
C PHE A 191 5.92 1.35 -14.25
N VAL A 192 4.91 0.56 -14.62
CA VAL A 192 4.38 0.58 -16.00
C VAL A 192 3.80 1.93 -16.37
N PRO A 193 3.07 2.66 -15.49
CA PRO A 193 2.63 4.01 -15.84
C PRO A 193 3.79 4.95 -16.17
N GLN A 194 4.88 4.88 -15.41
CA GLN A 194 6.07 5.71 -15.66
C GLN A 194 6.69 5.36 -17.03
N TRP A 195 6.77 4.07 -17.36
CA TRP A 195 7.41 3.61 -18.59
C TRP A 195 6.56 3.84 -19.85
N LEU A 196 5.25 3.61 -19.77
CA LEU A 196 4.37 3.65 -20.95
C LEU A 196 3.68 5.00 -21.15
N PHE A 197 3.42 5.73 -20.07
CA PHE A 197 2.67 6.98 -20.12
C PHE A 197 3.50 8.20 -19.73
N GLY A 198 4.77 8.00 -19.34
CA GLY A 198 5.70 9.10 -19.04
C GLY A 198 5.30 9.95 -17.83
N VAL A 199 4.48 9.40 -16.93
CA VAL A 199 4.03 10.11 -15.73
C VAL A 199 5.16 10.25 -14.71
N SER A 200 5.08 11.27 -13.85
CA SER A 200 6.03 11.43 -12.74
C SER A 200 5.93 10.27 -11.74
N THR A 201 6.98 10.03 -10.96
CA THR A 201 6.93 9.01 -9.90
C THR A 201 5.83 9.29 -8.87
N GLY A 202 5.58 10.57 -8.55
CA GLY A 202 4.49 10.98 -7.65
C GLY A 202 3.10 10.67 -8.21
N GLU A 203 2.89 10.91 -9.51
CA GLU A 203 1.65 10.55 -10.20
C GLU A 203 1.50 9.02 -10.31
N ALA A 204 2.58 8.29 -10.59
CA ALA A 204 2.55 6.84 -10.61
C ALA A 204 2.21 6.23 -9.25
N ALA A 205 2.73 6.80 -8.16
CA ALA A 205 2.37 6.39 -6.80
C ALA A 205 0.89 6.67 -6.49
N ALA A 206 0.31 7.76 -7.00
CA ALA A 206 -1.11 8.04 -6.88
C ALA A 206 -1.96 7.08 -7.73
N MET A 207 -1.54 6.78 -8.96
CA MET A 207 -2.19 5.79 -9.81
C MET A 207 -2.12 4.38 -9.20
N TYR A 208 -1.02 4.05 -8.52
CA TYR A 208 -0.90 2.82 -7.74
C TYR A 208 -2.02 2.71 -6.70
N CYS A 209 -2.29 3.76 -5.92
CA CYS A 209 -3.37 3.75 -4.93
C CYS A 209 -4.72 3.40 -5.57
N PHE A 210 -5.01 3.96 -6.75
CA PHE A 210 -6.20 3.61 -7.51
C PHE A 210 -6.26 2.12 -7.89
N TYR A 211 -5.18 1.59 -8.46
CA TYR A 211 -5.12 0.17 -8.87
C TYR A 211 -4.94 -0.81 -7.70
N SER A 212 -4.58 -0.31 -6.51
CA SER A 212 -4.45 -1.11 -5.30
C SER A 212 -5.79 -1.63 -4.80
N ILE A 213 -6.92 -1.05 -5.21
CA ILE A 213 -8.26 -1.53 -4.82
C ILE A 213 -8.56 -2.91 -5.43
N PRO A 214 -8.36 -3.13 -6.74
CA PRO A 214 -8.35 -4.48 -7.31
C PRO A 214 -7.38 -5.44 -6.60
N ILE A 215 -6.17 -4.97 -6.24
CA ILE A 215 -5.18 -5.81 -5.53
C ILE A 215 -5.69 -6.17 -4.13
N THR A 216 -6.31 -5.23 -3.42
CA THR A 216 -6.83 -5.43 -2.06
C THR A 216 -8.14 -6.18 -2.03
N ALA A 217 -8.83 -6.33 -3.17
CA ALA A 217 -9.94 -7.28 -3.29
C ALA A 217 -9.50 -8.71 -2.92
N SER A 218 -8.22 -9.05 -3.11
CA SER A 218 -7.66 -10.33 -2.62
C SER A 218 -7.86 -10.56 -1.12
N PHE A 219 -7.98 -9.50 -0.31
CA PHE A 219 -8.25 -9.53 1.13
C PHE A 219 -9.71 -9.80 1.50
N MET A 220 -10.62 -9.77 0.53
CA MET A 220 -12.02 -10.08 0.79
C MET A 220 -12.21 -11.59 1.04
N PRO A 221 -13.22 -11.98 1.84
CA PRO A 221 -13.46 -13.39 2.20
C PRO A 221 -13.54 -14.34 1.00
N TRP A 222 -14.12 -13.89 -0.11
CA TRP A 222 -14.35 -14.69 -1.30
C TRP A 222 -13.06 -15.16 -2.00
N PHE A 223 -11.96 -14.40 -1.88
CA PHE A 223 -10.69 -14.72 -2.51
C PHE A 223 -9.77 -15.57 -1.61
N LYS A 224 -10.16 -15.84 -0.36
CA LYS A 224 -9.39 -16.63 0.60
C LYS A 224 -8.90 -17.96 0.03
N LYS A 225 -9.81 -18.74 -0.56
CA LYS A 225 -9.53 -20.12 -1.01
C LYS A 225 -8.49 -20.18 -2.16
N VAL A 226 -8.36 -19.08 -2.89
CA VAL A 226 -7.41 -18.94 -4.01
C VAL A 226 -5.98 -18.76 -3.47
N PHE A 227 -5.83 -17.96 -2.42
CA PHE A 227 -4.55 -17.44 -1.96
C PHE A 227 -4.01 -18.05 -0.67
N ILE A 228 -4.82 -18.83 0.07
CA ILE A 228 -4.37 -19.46 1.31
C ILE A 228 -3.13 -20.33 1.06
N GLY A 229 -2.11 -20.18 1.91
CA GLY A 229 -0.86 -20.92 1.77
C GLY A 229 -1.10 -22.43 1.90
N ARG A 230 -0.66 -23.20 0.92
CA ARG A 230 -0.80 -24.66 0.93
C ARG A 230 0.51 -25.32 1.29
N VAL A 231 0.46 -26.44 2.02
CA VAL A 231 1.64 -27.25 2.33
C VAL A 231 2.31 -27.77 1.05
N ALA A 232 1.53 -28.01 -0.01
CA ALA A 232 2.04 -28.40 -1.32
C ALA A 232 2.93 -27.32 -1.97
N ASP A 233 2.70 -26.03 -1.68
CA ASP A 233 3.51 -24.93 -2.22
C ASP A 233 4.94 -24.91 -1.60
N ALA A 234 5.22 -25.76 -0.60
CA ALA A 234 6.55 -25.99 -0.02
C ALA A 234 7.24 -27.26 -0.56
N ALA A 235 6.52 -28.13 -1.27
CA ALA A 235 6.97 -29.46 -1.66
C ALA A 235 7.73 -29.49 -3.00
N ASP A 236 7.75 -28.40 -3.76
CA ASP A 236 8.42 -28.31 -5.07
C ASP A 236 9.98 -28.30 -4.99
N GLY A 237 10.55 -28.63 -3.83
CA GLY A 237 11.99 -28.80 -3.62
C GLY A 237 12.43 -30.18 -3.12
N VAL A 238 11.52 -31.11 -2.83
CA VAL A 238 11.88 -32.44 -2.32
C VAL A 238 10.99 -33.51 -2.95
N PRO A 239 11.53 -34.49 -3.69
CA PRO A 239 10.72 -35.54 -4.30
C PRO A 239 10.01 -36.34 -3.21
N ALA A 240 8.68 -36.39 -3.30
CA ALA A 240 7.84 -37.13 -2.37
C ALA A 240 8.24 -38.62 -2.39
N ARG A 241 8.83 -39.08 -1.29
CA ARG A 241 9.03 -40.51 -1.05
C ARG A 241 7.66 -41.10 -0.71
N GLN A 242 7.10 -41.89 -1.63
CA GLN A 242 5.94 -42.73 -1.35
C GLN A 242 6.25 -43.62 -0.14
N GLN A 243 5.40 -43.56 0.88
CA GLN A 243 5.38 -44.57 1.94
C GLN A 243 4.11 -45.41 1.77
N SER A 244 4.36 -46.69 1.52
CA SER A 244 3.43 -47.82 1.60
C SER A 244 2.97 -48.08 3.02
#